data_AF-A0A2G8BDQ3-F1
#
_entry.id   AF-A0A2G8BDQ3-F1
#
_cell.length_a   1.000
_cell.length_b   1.000
_cell.length_c   1.000
_cell.angle_alpha   90.00
_cell.angle_beta   90.00
_cell.angle_gamma   90.00
#
_symmetry.space_group_name_H-M   'P 1'
#
loop_
_entity.id
_entity.type
_entity.pdbx_description
1 polymer ?
#
loop_
_entity_poly.entity_id
_entity_poly.type
_entity_poly.pdbx_seq_one_letter_code
_entity_poly.pdbx_strand_id
1 'polypeptide(L)'
;MSFVTTQPEALTAAAANLQGIGSAMSAQNAAAAAPTTGVVPAAADEVSALTAAQFVAHAQMYQAVSAQAAAIHEMFVNTLTTSAGSYAATEAANAIAAQ
;
A
#
# COMPACT_ATOMS: atom_id res chain seq x y z
N MET A 1 16.51 -18.13 32.40
CA MET A 1 16.71 -16.98 31.50
C MET A 1 15.73 -17.11 30.35
N SER A 2 14.98 -16.06 30.02
CA SER A 2 14.11 -16.06 28.83
C SER A 2 14.94 -15.61 27.64
N PHE A 3 14.97 -16.39 26.57
CA PHE A 3 15.58 -15.99 25.30
C PHE A 3 14.49 -15.38 24.42
N VAL A 4 14.79 -14.24 23.81
CA VAL A 4 13.95 -13.66 22.77
C VAL A 4 14.53 -14.09 21.44
N THR A 5 13.77 -14.86 20.67
CA THR A 5 14.09 -15.22 19.29
C THR A 5 13.23 -14.38 18.36
N THR A 6 13.89 -13.68 17.44
CA THR A 6 13.23 -12.91 16.39
C THR A 6 13.02 -13.79 15.15
N GLN A 7 12.03 -13.45 14.31
CA GLN A 7 11.75 -14.17 13.05
C GLN A 7 11.99 -13.26 11.83
N PRO A 8 13.25 -12.86 11.56
CA PRO A 8 13.56 -11.87 10.52
C PRO A 8 13.20 -12.34 9.09
N GLU A 9 13.28 -13.64 8.82
CA GLU A 9 12.90 -14.22 7.52
C GLU A 9 11.39 -14.07 7.28
N ALA A 10 10.56 -14.27 8.31
CA ALA A 10 9.12 -14.10 8.21
C ALA A 10 8.74 -12.63 7.94
N LEU A 11 9.44 -11.68 8.59
CA LEU A 11 9.25 -10.25 8.34
C LEU A 11 9.68 -9.86 6.91
N THR A 12 10.77 -10.43 6.41
CA THR A 12 11.24 -10.22 5.03
C THR A 12 10.24 -10.74 4.01
N ALA A 13 9.72 -11.96 4.22
CA ALA A 13 8.69 -12.54 3.37
C ALA A 13 7.39 -11.72 3.38
N ALA A 14 6.98 -11.23 4.56
CA ALA A 14 5.82 -10.35 4.69
C ALA A 14 6.02 -9.03 3.93
N ALA A 15 7.19 -8.40 4.04
CA ALA A 15 7.50 -7.17 3.31
C ALA A 15 7.45 -7.36 1.79
N ALA A 16 8.02 -8.46 1.27
CA ALA A 16 7.97 -8.78 -0.15
C ALA A 16 6.53 -9.00 -0.67
N ASN A 17 5.71 -9.73 0.09
CA ASN A 17 4.31 -9.95 -0.25
C ASN A 17 3.52 -8.62 -0.28
N LEU A 18 3.73 -7.77 0.73
CA LEU A 18 3.09 -6.46 0.80
C LEU A 18 3.54 -5.53 -0.32
N GLN A 19 4.80 -5.59 -0.74
CA GLN A 19 5.28 -4.85 -1.90
C GLN A 19 4.54 -5.27 -3.19
N GLY A 20 4.32 -6.59 -3.36
CA GLY A 20 3.52 -7.13 -4.46
C GLY A 20 2.07 -6.64 -4.43
N ILE A 21 1.44 -6.65 -3.26
CA ILE A 21 0.07 -6.14 -3.07
C ILE A 21 -0.01 -4.64 -3.40
N GLY A 22 0.93 -3.85 -2.88
CA GLY A 22 0.98 -2.40 -3.15
C GLY A 22 1.12 -2.09 -4.64
N SER A 23 1.96 -2.86 -5.34
CA SER A 23 2.15 -2.73 -6.79
C SER A 23 0.86 -3.05 -7.55
N ALA A 24 0.18 -4.15 -7.20
CA ALA A 24 -1.09 -4.53 -7.82
C ALA A 24 -2.20 -3.52 -7.54
N MET A 25 -2.24 -2.94 -6.34
CA MET A 25 -3.21 -1.91 -5.96
C MET A 25 -2.97 -0.61 -6.72
N SER A 26 -1.72 -0.17 -6.85
CA SER A 26 -1.35 1.02 -7.64
C SER A 26 -1.75 0.86 -9.11
N ALA A 27 -1.48 -0.30 -9.71
CA ALA A 27 -1.88 -0.60 -11.08
C ALA A 27 -3.40 -0.55 -11.27
N GLN A 28 -4.17 -1.10 -10.33
CA GLN A 28 -5.64 -1.06 -10.39
C GLN A 28 -6.20 0.35 -10.19
N ASN A 29 -5.64 1.15 -9.26
CA ASN A 29 -6.06 2.54 -9.08
C ASN A 29 -5.82 3.37 -10.34
N ALA A 30 -4.67 3.18 -11.00
CA ALA A 30 -4.36 3.83 -12.27
C ALA A 30 -5.32 3.38 -13.39
N ALA A 31 -5.60 2.09 -13.50
CA ALA A 31 -6.53 1.55 -14.49
C ALA A 31 -7.97 2.07 -14.29
N ALA A 32 -8.39 2.24 -13.03
CA ALA A 32 -9.72 2.73 -12.69
C ALA A 32 -9.87 4.25 -12.88
N ALA A 33 -8.78 5.02 -12.93
CA ALA A 33 -8.83 6.48 -12.97
C ALA A 33 -9.68 7.01 -14.14
N ALA A 34 -9.29 6.68 -15.38
CA ALA A 34 -9.98 7.16 -16.58
C ALA A 34 -11.48 6.80 -16.63
N PRO A 35 -11.91 5.54 -16.45
CA PRO A 35 -13.34 5.20 -16.54
C PRO A 35 -14.18 5.80 -15.40
N THR A 36 -13.60 6.04 -14.22
CA THR A 36 -14.34 6.61 -13.09
C THR A 36 -14.41 8.13 -13.10
N THR A 37 -13.40 8.82 -13.66
CA THR A 37 -13.43 10.27 -13.85
C THR A 37 -14.06 10.70 -15.18
N GLY A 38 -14.30 9.75 -16.09
CA GLY A 38 -14.88 9.98 -17.41
C GLY A 38 -16.38 9.74 -17.49
N VAL A 39 -17.10 9.74 -16.36
CA VAL A 39 -18.55 9.48 -16.34
C VAL A 39 -19.30 10.61 -17.05
N VAL A 40 -20.11 10.24 -18.04
CA VAL A 40 -20.94 11.16 -18.83
C VAL A 40 -22.39 11.10 -18.32
N PRO A 41 -23.14 12.22 -18.37
CA PRO A 41 -24.57 12.22 -18.02
C PRO A 41 -25.36 11.19 -18.82
N ALA A 42 -26.28 10.48 -18.15
CA ALA A 42 -27.12 9.46 -18.79
C ALA A 42 -28.14 10.07 -19.79
N ALA A 43 -28.60 11.28 -19.51
CA ALA A 43 -29.46 12.08 -20.38
C ALA A 43 -29.12 13.58 -20.23
N ALA A 44 -29.78 14.43 -21.01
CA ALA A 44 -29.52 15.87 -21.08
C ALA A 44 -30.11 16.69 -19.91
N ASP A 45 -30.86 16.04 -19.01
CA ASP A 45 -31.47 16.69 -17.87
C ASP A 45 -30.46 17.02 -16.76
N GLU A 46 -30.84 17.97 -15.91
CA GLU A 46 -29.99 18.49 -14.84
C GLU A 46 -29.68 17.43 -13.77
N VAL A 47 -30.56 16.45 -13.54
CA VAL A 47 -30.34 15.38 -12.55
C VAL A 47 -29.27 14.43 -13.05
N SER A 48 -29.32 14.05 -14.33
CA SER A 48 -28.28 13.26 -14.99
C SER A 48 -26.93 13.98 -14.98
N ALA A 49 -26.92 15.29 -15.28
CA ALA A 49 -25.71 16.10 -15.27
C ALA A 49 -25.06 16.18 -13.87
N LEU A 50 -25.87 16.48 -12.85
CA LEU A 50 -25.41 16.57 -11.47
C LEU A 50 -24.89 15.21 -10.96
N THR A 51 -25.60 14.12 -11.30
CA THR A 51 -25.21 12.77 -10.89
C THR A 51 -23.86 12.38 -11.47
N ALA A 52 -23.64 12.59 -12.77
CA ALA A 52 -22.34 12.33 -13.40
C ALA A 52 -21.23 13.18 -12.76
N ALA A 53 -21.47 14.48 -12.55
CA ALA A 53 -20.51 15.37 -11.90
C ALA A 53 -20.14 14.90 -10.48
N GLN A 54 -21.11 14.41 -9.71
CA GLN A 54 -20.87 13.89 -8.36
C GLN A 54 -20.00 12.63 -8.36
N PHE A 55 -20.20 11.71 -9.32
CA PHE A 55 -19.35 10.54 -9.48
C PHE A 55 -17.92 10.93 -9.87
N VAL A 56 -17.75 11.87 -10.82
CA VAL A 56 -16.43 12.36 -11.22
C VAL A 56 -15.71 13.01 -10.03
N ALA A 57 -16.40 13.87 -9.27
CA ALA A 57 -15.82 14.49 -8.08
C ALA A 57 -15.41 13.46 -7.03
N HIS A 58 -16.24 12.43 -6.81
CA HIS A 58 -15.90 11.33 -5.90
C HIS A 58 -14.68 10.54 -6.38
N ALA A 59 -14.61 10.22 -7.67
CA ALA A 59 -13.48 9.52 -8.26
C ALA A 59 -12.17 10.31 -8.13
N GLN A 60 -12.19 11.63 -8.33
CA GLN A 60 -11.03 12.49 -8.14
C GLN A 60 -10.55 12.51 -6.68
N MET A 61 -11.48 12.61 -5.72
CA MET A 61 -11.15 12.51 -4.29
C MET A 61 -10.59 11.13 -3.94
N TYR A 62 -11.18 10.06 -4.47
CA TYR A 62 -10.67 8.71 -4.30
C TYR A 62 -9.22 8.58 -4.80
N GLN A 63 -8.91 9.11 -5.99
CA GLN A 63 -7.55 9.07 -6.53
C GLN A 63 -6.55 9.79 -5.61
N ALA A 64 -6.89 10.96 -5.09
CA ALA A 64 -6.05 11.70 -4.15
C ALA A 64 -5.80 10.91 -2.84
N VAL A 65 -6.86 10.34 -2.26
CA VAL A 65 -6.76 9.50 -1.05
C VAL A 65 -5.94 8.24 -1.33
N SER A 66 -6.13 7.62 -2.49
CA SER A 66 -5.41 6.41 -2.88
C SER A 66 -3.91 6.64 -3.04
N ALA A 67 -3.50 7.81 -3.54
CA ALA A 67 -2.10 8.21 -3.62
C ALA A 67 -1.47 8.41 -2.23
N GLN A 68 -2.22 9.01 -1.29
CA GLN A 68 -1.77 9.13 0.10
C GLN A 68 -1.63 7.76 0.77
N ALA A 69 -2.58 6.85 0.54
CA ALA A 69 -2.52 5.49 1.07
C ALA A 69 -1.33 4.71 0.51
N ALA A 70 -1.01 4.87 -0.79
CA ALA A 70 0.16 4.26 -1.40
C ALA A 70 1.47 4.71 -0.73
N ALA A 71 1.62 6.01 -0.46
CA ALA A 71 2.81 6.54 0.23
C ALA A 71 2.95 5.97 1.66
N ILE A 72 1.84 5.86 2.40
CA ILE A 72 1.84 5.26 3.74
C ILE A 72 2.23 3.77 3.68
N HIS A 73 1.69 3.04 2.70
CA HIS A 73 2.00 1.63 2.48
C HIS A 73 3.48 1.42 2.15
N GLU A 74 4.06 2.23 1.27
CA GLU A 74 5.49 2.18 0.94
C GLU A 74 6.36 2.43 2.17
N MET A 75 6.03 3.44 2.97
CA MET A 75 6.74 3.74 4.23
C MET A 75 6.68 2.55 5.20
N PHE A 76 5.52 1.90 5.30
CA PHE A 76 5.33 0.72 6.15
C PHE A 76 6.18 -0.46 5.67
N VAL A 77 6.14 -0.79 4.38
CA VAL A 77 6.94 -1.87 3.78
C VAL A 77 8.45 -1.62 3.94
N ASN A 78 8.90 -0.39 3.75
CA ASN A 78 10.30 -0.02 3.95
C ASN A 78 10.73 -0.17 5.42
N THR A 79 9.87 0.26 6.35
CA THR A 79 10.11 0.12 7.79
C THR A 79 10.20 -1.35 8.20
N LEU A 80 9.31 -2.18 7.68
CA LEU A 80 9.28 -3.62 7.94
C LEU A 80 10.56 -4.31 7.43
N THR A 81 10.98 -3.96 6.21
CA THR A 81 12.22 -4.48 5.59
C THR A 81 13.45 -4.09 6.42
N THR A 82 13.53 -2.82 6.83
CA THR A 82 14.63 -2.31 7.66
C THR A 82 14.68 -3.01 9.03
N SER A 83 13.52 -3.24 9.64
CA SER A 83 13.41 -3.92 10.93
C SER A 83 13.82 -5.38 10.84
N ALA A 84 13.44 -6.08 9.75
CA ALA A 84 13.86 -7.44 9.48
C ALA A 84 15.39 -7.57 9.41
N GLY A 85 16.05 -6.66 8.68
CA GLY A 85 17.51 -6.61 8.61
C GLY A 85 18.18 -6.32 9.96
N SER A 86 17.61 -5.41 10.75
CA SER A 86 18.12 -5.07 12.09
C SER A 86 18.05 -6.27 13.05
N TYR A 87 16.94 -7.02 13.01
CA TYR A 87 16.79 -8.24 13.81
C TYR A 87 17.75 -9.34 13.35
N ALA A 88 17.87 -9.59 12.05
CA ALA A 88 18.83 -10.58 11.52
C ALA A 88 20.28 -10.27 11.94
N ALA A 89 20.70 -9.01 11.88
CA ALA A 89 22.03 -8.59 12.32
C ALA A 89 22.24 -8.82 13.83
N THR A 90 21.21 -8.59 14.64
CA THR A 90 21.26 -8.79 16.09
C THR A 90 21.36 -10.27 16.44
N GLU A 91 20.58 -11.14 15.80
CA GLU A 91 20.66 -12.61 15.98
C GLU A 91 22.05 -13.13 15.62
N ALA A 92 22.62 -12.66 14.51
CA ALA A 92 23.98 -13.05 14.09
C ALA A 92 25.04 -12.61 15.12
N ALA A 93 24.95 -11.38 15.65
CA ALA A 93 25.87 -10.89 16.67
C ALA A 93 25.76 -11.70 17.98
N ASN A 94 24.54 -12.03 18.41
CA ASN A 94 24.31 -12.86 19.60
C ASN A 94 24.88 -14.28 19.42
N ALA A 95 24.71 -14.88 18.23
CA ALA A 95 25.25 -16.20 17.91
C ALA A 95 26.79 -16.22 17.94
N ILE A 96 27.45 -15.14 17.51
CA ILE A 96 28.91 -15.00 17.58
C ILE A 96 29.36 -14.84 19.04
N ALA A 97 28.66 -14.03 19.85
CA ALA A 97 29.04 -13.79 21.25
C ALA A 97 28.81 -14.98 22.18
N ALA A 98 27.97 -15.95 21.77
CA ALA A 98 27.69 -17.17 22.52
C ALA A 98 28.67 -18.33 22.21
N GLN A 99 29.56 -18.16 21.23
CA GLN A 99 30.66 -19.09 20.92
C GLN A 99 31.88 -18.82 21.82
#